data_AF-A0A2V9IW54-F1
#
_entry.id   AF-A0A2V9IW54-F1
#
_cell.length_a   1.000
_cell.length_b   1.000
_cell.length_c   1.000
_cell.angle_alpha   90.00
_cell.angle_beta   90.00
_cell.angle_gamma   90.00
#
_symmetry.space_group_name_H-M   'P 1'
#
loop_
_entity.id
_entity.type
_entity.pdbx_description
1 polymer ?
#
loop_
_entity_poly.entity_id
_entity_poly.type
_entity_poly.pdbx_seq_one_letter_code
_entity_poly.pdbx_strand_id
1 'polypeptide(L)'
;VTSPSFTLVHEYGGGSKVYHIDLYRIESVQDFATLGLEDLIDQPATVLVEWGEKFSFPAPEVRIKLSHLGDEERRIVVERTRRPSPGT
;
A
#
# COMPACT_ATOMS: atom_id res chain seq x y z
N VAL A 1 -5.61 13.82 6.25
CA VAL A 1 -5.43 12.37 6.07
C VAL A 1 -5.39 11.76 7.46
N THR A 2 -6.28 10.82 7.75
CA THR A 2 -6.33 10.09 9.02
C THR A 2 -5.99 8.63 8.74
N SER A 3 -5.32 7.96 9.68
CA SER A 3 -5.08 6.52 9.56
C SER A 3 -6.43 5.81 9.40
N PRO A 4 -6.56 4.90 8.42
CA PRO A 4 -7.73 4.04 8.24
C PRO A 4 -7.80 2.96 9.33
N SER A 5 -7.68 3.35 10.60
CA SER A 5 -7.60 2.39 11.71
C SER A 5 -8.88 1.59 11.94
N PHE A 6 -9.98 1.89 11.23
CA PHE A 6 -11.27 1.17 11.34
C PHE A 6 -11.89 0.84 9.97
N THR A 7 -11.78 1.74 9.01
CA THR A 7 -12.21 1.54 7.62
C THR A 7 -10.99 1.15 6.81
N LEU A 8 -10.73 -0.15 6.70
CA LEU A 8 -9.56 -0.79 6.05
C LEU A 8 -9.11 -0.18 4.71
N VAL A 9 -9.98 0.58 4.02
CA VAL A 9 -9.69 1.38 2.84
C VAL A 9 -10.28 2.78 3.01
N HIS A 10 -9.46 3.83 2.87
CA HIS A 10 -9.94 5.20 2.69
C HIS A 10 -9.78 5.63 1.23
N GLU A 11 -10.85 6.14 0.61
CA GLU A 11 -10.83 6.78 -0.71
C GLU A 11 -10.75 8.29 -0.53
N TYR A 12 -9.76 8.92 -1.17
CA TYR A 12 -9.61 10.38 -1.23
C TYR A 12 -9.64 10.88 -2.68
N GLY A 13 -10.22 12.06 -2.89
CA GLY A 13 -10.21 12.78 -4.17
C GLY A 13 -11.49 12.61 -5.00
N GLY A 14 -11.81 13.61 -5.81
CA GLY A 14 -12.93 13.56 -6.78
C GLY A 14 -12.49 13.29 -8.24
N GLY A 15 -11.18 13.30 -8.51
CA GLY A 15 -10.60 13.12 -9.85
C GLY A 15 -9.55 12.01 -9.89
N SER A 16 -8.39 12.22 -9.27
CA SER A 16 -7.40 11.16 -9.02
C SER A 16 -7.71 10.48 -7.70
N LYS A 17 -8.14 9.22 -7.77
CA LYS A 17 -8.48 8.45 -6.57
C LYS A 17 -7.22 8.04 -5.82
N VAL A 18 -7.26 8.14 -4.51
CA VAL A 18 -6.21 7.63 -3.63
C VAL A 18 -6.83 6.62 -2.69
N TYR A 19 -6.32 5.38 -2.70
CA TYR A 19 -6.70 4.31 -1.79
C TYR A 19 -5.62 4.15 -0.73
N HIS A 20 -5.97 4.32 0.54
CA HIS A 20 -5.07 4.08 1.67
C HIS A 20 -5.50 2.84 2.42
N ILE A 21 -4.62 1.84 2.45
CA ILE A 21 -4.87 0.49 2.96
C ILE A 21 -3.89 0.20 4.09
N ASP A 22 -4.38 -0.30 5.21
CA ASP A 22 -3.57 -0.71 6.36
C ASP A 22 -3.77 -2.21 6.61
N LEU A 23 -2.72 -3.00 6.35
CA LEU A 23 -2.73 -4.45 6.51
C LEU A 23 -2.31 -4.93 7.90
N TYR A 24 -2.04 -4.02 8.85
CA TYR A 24 -1.61 -4.37 10.21
C TYR A 24 -2.55 -5.38 10.87
N ARG A 25 -3.87 -5.21 10.69
CA ARG A 25 -4.92 -6.02 11.33
C ARG A 25 -5.36 -7.25 10.55
N ILE A 26 -4.86 -7.44 9.34
CA ILE A 26 -5.20 -8.62 8.55
C ILE A 26 -4.30 -9.77 9.03
N GLU A 27 -4.94 -10.86 9.45
CA GLU A 27 -4.26 -12.02 10.05
C GLU A 27 -4.24 -13.23 9.13
N SER A 28 -5.16 -13.30 8.15
CA SER A 28 -5.27 -14.44 7.24
C SER A 28 -5.26 -14.02 5.77
N VAL A 29 -4.83 -14.94 4.90
CA VAL A 29 -4.86 -14.75 3.44
C VAL A 29 -6.30 -14.64 2.93
N GLN A 30 -7.23 -15.31 3.59
CA GLN A 30 -8.66 -15.27 3.30
C GLN A 30 -9.22 -13.87 3.52
N ASP A 31 -8.94 -13.26 4.67
CA ASP A 31 -9.36 -11.88 4.96
C ASP A 31 -8.74 -10.89 3.98
N PHE A 32 -7.45 -11.08 3.65
CA PHE A 32 -6.75 -10.28 2.64
C PHE A 32 -7.44 -10.36 1.27
N ALA A 33 -7.81 -11.56 0.82
CA ALA A 33 -8.50 -11.76 -0.45
C ALA A 33 -9.88 -11.06 -0.49
N THR A 34 -10.57 -10.95 0.64
CA THR A 34 -11.87 -10.24 0.71
C THR A 34 -11.77 -8.72 0.56
N LEU A 35 -10.56 -8.14 0.64
CA LEU A 35 -10.37 -6.69 0.47
C LEU A 35 -10.58 -6.21 -0.96
N GLY A 36 -10.55 -7.11 -1.96
CA GLY A 36 -10.72 -6.74 -3.37
C GLY A 36 -9.61 -5.83 -3.90
N LEU A 37 -8.37 -6.02 -3.42
CA LEU A 37 -7.23 -5.16 -3.79
C LEU A 37 -6.98 -5.12 -5.30
N GLU A 38 -7.25 -6.22 -5.99
CA GLU A 38 -7.08 -6.39 -7.43
C GLU A 38 -7.91 -5.35 -8.20
N ASP A 39 -9.18 -5.19 -7.83
CA ASP A 39 -10.08 -4.20 -8.43
C ASP A 39 -9.62 -2.75 -8.20
N LEU A 40 -8.90 -2.49 -7.10
CA LEU A 40 -8.37 -1.16 -6.76
C LEU A 40 -7.10 -0.83 -7.56
N ILE A 41 -6.25 -1.84 -7.81
CA ILE A 41 -4.99 -1.69 -8.54
C ILE A 41 -5.23 -1.47 -10.04
N ASP A 42 -6.31 -2.04 -10.59
CA ASP A 42 -6.65 -1.91 -12.01
C ASP A 42 -7.32 -0.57 -12.38
N GLN A 43 -7.64 0.27 -11.39
CA GLN A 43 -8.17 1.61 -11.60
C GLN A 43 -7.05 2.66 -11.75
N PRO A 44 -7.29 3.78 -12.46
CA PRO A 44 -6.37 4.92 -12.48
C PRO A 44 -6.39 5.64 -11.13
N ALA A 45 -5.73 5.03 -10.14
CA ALA A 45 -5.68 5.45 -8.75
C ALA A 45 -4.27 5.31 -8.19
N THR A 46 -3.98 6.07 -7.13
CA THR A 46 -2.79 5.86 -6.30
C THR A 46 -3.16 4.96 -5.13
N VAL A 47 -2.50 3.82 -5.00
CA VAL A 47 -2.72 2.91 -3.86
C VAL A 47 -1.54 3.01 -2.90
N LEU A 48 -1.81 3.38 -1.65
CA LEU A 48 -0.85 3.37 -0.55
C LEU A 48 -1.18 2.21 0.37
N VAL A 49 -0.19 1.35 0.61
CA VAL A 49 -0.34 0.15 1.46
C VAL A 49 0.64 0.22 2.61
N GLU A 50 0.13 0.25 3.83
CA GLU A 50 0.91 0.06 5.06
C GLU A 50 0.98 -1.43 5.42
N TRP A 51 2.12 -1.85 5.97
CA TRP A 51 2.39 -3.25 6.33
C TRP A 51 2.26 -4.24 5.16
N GLY A 52 2.58 -3.78 3.95
CA GLY A 52 2.50 -4.58 2.73
C GLY A 52 3.37 -5.85 2.77
N GLU A 53 4.41 -5.89 3.58
CA GLU A 53 5.28 -7.06 3.72
C GLU A 53 4.58 -8.29 4.32
N LYS A 54 3.41 -8.15 4.95
CA LYS A 54 2.67 -9.28 5.55
C LYS A 54 2.11 -10.26 4.52
N PHE A 55 1.83 -9.79 3.29
CA PHE A 55 1.17 -10.59 2.25
C PHE A 55 1.91 -10.46 0.92
N SER A 56 1.81 -11.50 0.10
CA SER A 56 2.33 -11.46 -1.27
C SER A 56 1.26 -10.88 -2.20
N PHE A 57 1.55 -9.75 -2.84
CA PHE A 57 0.68 -9.09 -3.81
C PHE A 57 1.53 -8.45 -4.93
N PRO A 58 0.93 -7.90 -6.02
CA PRO A 58 1.68 -7.31 -7.12
C PRO A 58 2.77 -6.38 -6.62
N ALA A 59 3.98 -6.51 -7.18
CA ALA A 59 5.11 -5.72 -6.74
C ALA A 59 4.74 -4.23 -6.81
N PRO A 60 4.95 -3.46 -5.73
CA PRO A 60 4.64 -2.03 -5.75
C PRO A 60 5.52 -1.35 -6.81
N GLU A 61 5.16 -0.16 -7.29
CA GLU A 61 6.09 0.62 -8.11
C GLU A 61 7.14 1.34 -7.26
N VAL A 62 6.76 1.69 -6.04
CA VAL A 62 7.58 2.39 -5.06
C VAL A 62 7.45 1.70 -3.72
N ARG A 63 8.56 1.34 -3.11
CA ARG A 63 8.65 0.89 -1.72
C ARG A 63 9.25 1.99 -0.88
N ILE A 64 8.58 2.33 0.22
CA ILE A 64 9.05 3.32 1.19
C ILE A 64 9.32 2.59 2.50
N LYS A 65 10.55 2.69 3.00
CA LYS A 65 10.93 2.16 4.31
C LYS A 65 11.20 3.33 5.25
N LEU A 66 10.52 3.32 6.39
CA LEU A 66 10.70 4.27 7.48
C LEU A 66 11.49 3.59 8.60
N SER A 67 12.42 4.29 9.23
CA SER A 67 13.18 3.77 10.38
C SER A 67 13.44 4.87 11.39
N HIS A 68 13.40 4.55 12.68
CA HIS A 68 13.68 5.49 13.76
C HIS A 68 15.19 5.73 13.86
N LEU A 69 15.61 7.00 13.92
CA LEU A 69 17.00 7.41 14.22
C LEU A 69 17.13 8.08 15.60
N GLY A 70 16.00 8.46 16.19
CA GLY A 70 15.85 9.08 17.50
C GLY A 70 14.38 9.40 17.73
N ASP A 71 14.06 10.13 18.80
CA ASP A 71 12.67 10.42 19.17
C ASP A 71 11.93 11.17 18.05
N GLU A 72 12.55 12.22 17.50
CA GLU A 72 11.97 13.09 16.47
C GLU A 72 12.58 12.90 15.07
N GLU A 73 13.54 11.97 14.91
CA GLU A 73 14.23 11.75 13.65
C GLU A 73 13.82 10.43 12.98
N ARG A 74 13.57 10.47 11.67
CA ARG A 74 13.25 9.30 10.85
C ARG A 74 14.16 9.25 9.62
N ARG A 75 14.67 8.06 9.33
CA ARG A 75 15.24 7.74 8.02
C ARG A 75 14.13 7.26 7.09
N ILE A 76 14.07 7.86 5.90
CA ILE A 76 13.19 7.43 4.83
C ILE A 76 14.05 6.90 3.69
N VAL A 77 13.82 5.66 3.28
CA VAL A 77 14.43 5.06 2.10
C VAL A 77 13.33 4.81 1.07
N VAL A 78 13.54 5.30 -0.15
CA VAL A 78 12.59 5.16 -1.26
C VAL A 78 13.25 4.34 -2.36
N GLU A 79 12.64 3.21 -2.69
CA GLU A 79 13.11 2.28 -3.71
C GLU A 79 12.06 2.21 -4.81
N ARG A 80 12.49 2.32 -6.07
CA ARG A 80 11.63 2.08 -7.22
C ARG A 80 11.82 0.66 -7.71
N THR A 81 10.74 -0.09 -7.73
CA THR A 81 10.69 -1.44 -8.27
C THR A 81 10.44 -1.31 -9.76
N ARG A 82 11.42 -1.72 -10.56
CA ARG A 82 11.30 -1.72 -12.01
C ARG A 82 10.25 -2.78 -12.36
N ARG A 83 9.10 -2.38 -12.93
CA ARG A 83 8.19 -3.37 -13.54
C ARG A 83 9.03 -4.16 -14.56
N PRO A 84 9.03 -5.49 -14.55
CA PRO A 84 9.56 -6.23 -15.67
C PRO A 84 8.81 -5.77 -16.92
N SER A 85 9.56 -5.43 -17.98
CA SER A 85 8.95 -5.09 -19.27
C SER A 85 8.04 -6.26 -19.69
N PRO A 86 6.80 -5.99 -20.14
CA PRO A 86 6.00 -7.05 -20.73
C PRO A 86 6.67 -7.46 -22.04
N GLY A 87 7.33 -8.62 -22.06
CA GLY A 87 7.87 -9.26 -23.27
C GLY A 87 9.39 -9.48 -23.26
N THR A 88 9.79 -10.73 -23.05
CA THR A 88 10.76 -11.43 -23.90
C THR A 88 10.17 -12.80 -24.20
#